data_AF-A0A956JPA4-F1
#
_entry.id   AF-A0A956JPA4-F1
#
_cell.length_a   1.000
_cell.length_b   1.000
_cell.length_c   1.000
_cell.angle_alpha   90.00
_cell.angle_beta   90.00
_cell.angle_gamma   90.00
#
_symmetry.space_group_name_H-M   'P 1'
#
loop_
_entity.id
_entity.type
_entity.pdbx_description
1 polymer ?
#
loop_
_entity_poly.entity_id
_entity_poly.type
_entity_poly.pdbx_seq_one_letter_code
_entity_poly.pdbx_strand_id
1 'polypeptide(L)'
;MSQLVIESREGRRIVGRIAHGEELHKRLLEVARRANVRAATLRGQGVIEDVSLAHYDRSSRAMGKARRLRGACTLLSLEGSISEHEGRTDVQVSCVVARAGDNGIEVLGGVVMGARVVAVEFVMDVMDDVMLRRRLDRQSGLVVWDEMLGDSPSRASSGNGDAAKAALEAAEAEERARVAEARSARAAFARPTGGSSSGSGSSGSGNNNSDHSSGSSSDGAGEDAMIEEVIDEADLVASSESDWATAAEASRVADAARAEAYDDDDGDDGYRPIQAGDLLDHNKFGRCVVERVDVNEEFATVRLRNNRLVRLNIEVLNLSYEGDEDGHQVFTTNPRR
;
A
#
# COMPACT_ATOMS: atom_id res chain seq x y z
N MET A 1 -29.81 -3.39 20.79
CA MET A 1 -29.60 -2.61 19.55
C MET A 1 -30.58 -3.08 18.51
N SER A 2 -31.25 -2.17 17.81
CA SER A 2 -32.02 -2.49 16.61
C SER A 2 -31.06 -2.90 15.50
N GLN A 3 -31.36 -3.99 14.81
CA GLN A 3 -30.67 -4.36 13.59
C GLN A 3 -30.87 -3.24 12.55
N LEU A 4 -29.78 -2.80 11.93
CA LEU A 4 -29.80 -1.71 10.96
C LEU A 4 -29.47 -2.29 9.57
N VAL A 5 -30.42 -2.24 8.63
CA VAL A 5 -30.30 -2.82 7.29
C VAL A 5 -30.91 -1.86 6.27
N ILE A 6 -30.19 -1.60 5.18
CA ILE A 6 -30.66 -0.85 4.02
C ILE A 6 -30.15 -1.49 2.74
N GLU A 7 -30.96 -1.43 1.70
CA GLU A 7 -30.60 -1.75 0.33
C GLU A 7 -30.25 -0.45 -0.38
N SER A 8 -29.12 -0.43 -1.09
CA SER A 8 -28.80 0.61 -2.08
C SER A 8 -29.02 0.03 -3.47
N ARG A 9 -29.65 0.81 -4.34
CA ARG A 9 -29.97 0.46 -5.72
C ARG A 9 -29.21 1.33 -6.72
N GLU A 10 -28.72 2.49 -6.29
CA GLU A 10 -27.88 3.36 -7.10
C GLU A 10 -26.45 3.38 -6.57
N GLY A 11 -25.54 2.81 -7.35
CA GLY A 11 -24.14 2.74 -6.98
C GLY A 11 -23.19 3.06 -8.12
N ARG A 12 -22.02 3.56 -7.77
CA ARG A 12 -20.90 3.78 -8.69
C ARG A 12 -19.59 3.39 -8.05
N ARG A 13 -18.57 3.22 -8.87
CA ARG A 13 -17.24 2.84 -8.43
C ARG A 13 -16.24 3.95 -8.67
N ILE A 14 -15.44 4.26 -7.66
CA ILE A 14 -14.26 5.13 -7.79
C ILE A 14 -13.04 4.24 -7.63
N VAL A 15 -12.16 4.24 -8.63
CA VAL A 15 -10.88 3.54 -8.59
C VAL A 15 -9.78 4.58 -8.57
N GLY A 16 -8.78 4.41 -7.73
CA GLY A 16 -7.73 5.40 -7.61
C GLY A 16 -6.45 4.86 -6.99
N ARG A 17 -5.42 5.69 -7.07
CA ARG A 17 -4.13 5.47 -6.43
C ARG A 17 -3.79 6.69 -5.58
N ILE A 18 -3.28 6.44 -4.37
CA ILE A 18 -2.72 7.46 -3.48
C ILE A 18 -1.20 7.47 -3.67
N ALA A 19 -0.66 8.66 -3.88
CA ALA A 19 0.75 8.88 -4.16
C ALA A 19 1.62 8.80 -2.89
N HIS A 20 2.93 8.67 -3.10
CA HIS A 20 3.93 8.65 -2.04
C HIS A 20 3.89 9.93 -1.19
N GLY A 21 4.06 9.77 0.13
CA GLY A 21 4.19 10.85 1.10
C GLY A 21 2.86 11.40 1.62
N GLU A 22 1.72 10.96 1.07
CA GLU A 22 0.40 11.41 1.51
C GLU A 22 -0.06 10.68 2.78
N GLU A 23 -0.94 11.30 3.56
CA GLU A 23 -1.59 10.65 4.70
C GLU A 23 -2.88 9.96 4.21
N LEU A 24 -3.02 8.68 4.55
CA LEU A 24 -4.05 7.80 4.01
C LEU A 24 -5.47 8.34 4.24
N HIS A 25 -5.82 8.70 5.47
CA HIS A 25 -7.18 9.17 5.79
C HIS A 25 -7.49 10.50 5.12
N LYS A 26 -6.55 11.44 5.17
CA LYS A 26 -6.70 12.76 4.56
C LYS A 26 -6.98 12.62 3.07
N ARG A 27 -6.24 11.75 2.37
CA ARG A 27 -6.43 11.59 0.92
C ARG A 27 -7.74 10.88 0.59
N LEU A 28 -8.09 9.81 1.30
CA LEU A 28 -9.38 9.13 1.11
C LEU A 28 -10.57 10.08 1.36
N LEU A 29 -10.47 10.90 2.41
CA LEU A 29 -11.47 11.91 2.74
C LEU A 29 -11.58 13.00 1.67
N GLU A 30 -10.45 13.41 1.08
CA GLU A 30 -10.43 14.36 -0.02
C GLU A 30 -11.09 13.80 -1.28
N VAL A 31 -10.78 12.55 -1.66
CA VAL A 31 -11.44 11.84 -2.77
C VAL A 31 -12.95 11.78 -2.54
N ALA A 32 -13.37 11.37 -1.33
CA ALA A 32 -14.77 11.28 -0.96
C ALA A 32 -15.48 12.64 -1.06
N ARG A 33 -14.87 13.71 -0.59
CA ARG A 33 -15.44 15.07 -0.67
C ARG A 33 -15.54 15.56 -2.11
N ARG A 34 -14.48 15.41 -2.90
CA ARG A 34 -14.45 15.84 -4.31
C ARG A 34 -15.52 15.11 -5.13
N ALA A 35 -15.74 13.83 -4.86
CA ALA A 35 -16.75 13.03 -5.52
C ALA A 35 -18.15 13.10 -4.87
N ASN A 36 -18.33 13.92 -3.83
CA ASN A 36 -19.57 14.05 -3.05
C ASN A 36 -20.11 12.72 -2.50
N VAL A 37 -19.22 11.88 -1.96
CA VAL A 37 -19.54 10.58 -1.37
C VAL A 37 -20.10 10.77 0.04
N ARG A 38 -21.29 10.21 0.28
CA ARG A 38 -21.98 10.21 1.59
C ARG A 38 -22.03 8.84 2.24
N ALA A 39 -22.08 7.78 1.44
CA ALA A 39 -21.96 6.40 1.86
C ALA A 39 -21.09 5.64 0.85
N ALA A 40 -20.09 4.92 1.35
CA ALA A 40 -19.31 4.00 0.52
C ALA A 40 -18.69 2.88 1.36
N THR A 41 -18.38 1.75 0.72
CA THR A 41 -17.37 0.82 1.20
C THR A 41 -16.07 1.04 0.43
N LEU A 42 -14.95 0.70 1.04
CA LEU A 42 -13.62 0.90 0.47
C LEU A 42 -12.79 -0.37 0.69
N ARG A 43 -12.10 -0.79 -0.37
CA ARG A 43 -11.05 -1.81 -0.31
C ARG A 43 -9.78 -1.35 -1.00
N GLY A 44 -8.63 -1.83 -0.57
CA GLY A 44 -7.35 -1.47 -1.20
C GLY A 44 -6.16 -2.31 -0.78
N GLN A 45 -5.04 -2.09 -1.46
CA GLN A 45 -3.77 -2.77 -1.25
C GLN A 45 -2.59 -1.85 -1.61
N GLY A 46 -1.37 -2.22 -1.19
CA GLY A 46 -0.17 -1.49 -1.60
C GLY A 46 0.91 -1.49 -0.53
N VAL A 47 1.54 -0.34 -0.30
CA VAL A 47 2.60 -0.14 0.69
C VAL A 47 2.34 1.15 1.46
N ILE A 48 2.41 1.04 2.78
CA ILE A 48 2.28 2.15 3.72
C ILE A 48 3.43 2.15 4.71
N GLU A 49 3.70 3.29 5.33
CA GLU A 49 4.73 3.43 6.35
C GLU A 49 4.21 4.23 7.54
N ASP A 50 4.90 4.13 8.67
CA ASP A 50 4.55 4.87 9.90
C ASP A 50 3.10 4.63 10.37
N VAL A 51 2.63 3.39 10.22
CA VAL A 51 1.25 2.98 10.49
C VAL A 51 0.96 2.99 11.98
N SER A 52 -0.17 3.56 12.39
CA SER A 52 -0.67 3.50 13.76
C SER A 52 -1.96 2.68 13.80
N LEU A 53 -1.94 1.55 14.52
CA LEU A 53 -3.05 0.61 14.62
C LEU A 53 -3.63 0.59 16.03
N ALA A 54 -4.95 0.57 16.15
CA ALA A 54 -5.66 0.43 17.41
C ALA A 54 -6.60 -0.79 17.40
N HIS A 55 -6.88 -1.31 18.59
CA HIS A 55 -7.83 -2.39 18.83
C HIS A 55 -8.86 -1.96 19.87
N TYR A 56 -10.06 -2.52 19.79
CA TYR A 56 -11.07 -2.30 20.80
C TYR A 56 -10.67 -2.95 22.12
N ASP A 57 -10.66 -2.16 23.19
CA ASP A 57 -10.48 -2.63 24.56
C ASP A 57 -11.84 -2.75 25.25
N ARG A 58 -12.24 -3.99 25.51
CA ARG A 58 -13.51 -4.31 26.14
C ARG A 58 -13.62 -3.77 27.57
N SER A 59 -12.51 -3.63 28.28
CA SER A 59 -12.51 -3.17 29.68
C SER A 59 -12.85 -1.68 29.77
N SER A 60 -12.24 -0.87 28.89
CA SER A 60 -12.51 0.57 28.79
C SER A 60 -13.70 0.91 27.88
N ARG A 61 -14.19 -0.05 27.08
CA ARG A 61 -15.24 0.15 26.07
C ARG A 61 -14.88 1.29 25.11
N ALA A 62 -13.65 1.25 24.63
CA ALA A 62 -13.10 2.26 23.74
C ALA A 62 -12.03 1.66 22.82
N MET A 63 -11.63 2.41 21.81
CA MET A 63 -10.40 2.08 21.09
C MET A 63 -9.21 2.27 22.04
N GLY A 64 -8.41 1.21 22.18
CA GLY A 64 -7.19 1.22 22.95
C GLY A 64 -6.14 2.15 22.34
N LYS A 65 -5.03 2.33 23.07
CA LYS A 65 -3.92 3.15 22.60
C LYS A 65 -3.37 2.60 21.28
N ALA A 66 -3.25 3.48 20.29
CA ALA A 66 -2.66 3.11 19.01
C ALA A 66 -1.20 2.70 19.18
N ARG A 67 -0.84 1.53 18.63
CA ARG A 67 0.53 1.06 18.49
C ARG A 67 1.06 1.53 17.14
N ARG A 68 2.19 2.25 17.16
CA ARG A 68 2.86 2.70 15.93
C ARG A 68 3.87 1.67 15.46
N LEU A 69 3.79 1.32 14.19
CA LEU A 69 4.73 0.53 13.42
C LEU A 69 5.55 1.49 12.57
N ARG A 70 6.87 1.48 12.76
CA ARG A 70 7.79 2.30 11.96
C ARG A 70 8.31 1.48 10.78
N GLY A 71 8.70 2.19 9.72
CA GLY A 71 9.16 1.58 8.47
C GLY A 71 7.99 1.23 7.54
N ALA A 72 8.35 0.76 6.35
CA ALA A 72 7.41 0.34 5.33
C ALA A 72 6.82 -1.04 5.66
N CYS A 73 5.52 -1.20 5.44
CA CYS A 73 4.79 -2.44 5.51
C CYS A 73 4.02 -2.64 4.21
N THR A 74 3.97 -3.88 3.73
CA THR A 74 3.05 -4.27 2.67
C THR A 74 1.63 -4.26 3.22
N LEU A 75 0.75 -3.50 2.61
CA LEU A 75 -0.68 -3.45 2.91
C LEU A 75 -1.36 -4.59 2.15
N LEU A 76 -1.59 -5.70 2.86
CA LEU A 76 -2.22 -6.90 2.31
C LEU A 76 -3.71 -6.73 2.07
N SER A 77 -4.37 -5.98 2.96
CA SER A 77 -5.79 -5.64 2.85
C SER A 77 -6.05 -4.34 3.58
N LEU A 78 -6.77 -3.44 2.93
CA LEU A 78 -7.43 -2.29 3.53
C LEU A 78 -8.92 -2.49 3.30
N GLU A 79 -9.70 -2.38 4.37
CA GLU A 79 -11.15 -2.45 4.31
C GLU A 79 -11.72 -1.30 5.13
N GLY A 80 -12.83 -0.72 4.68
CA GLY A 80 -13.45 0.35 5.44
C GLY A 80 -14.70 0.91 4.81
N SER A 81 -15.15 2.01 5.39
CA SER A 81 -16.37 2.67 4.94
C SER A 81 -16.34 4.18 5.16
N ILE A 82 -17.09 4.85 4.29
CA ILE A 82 -17.31 6.29 4.29
C ILE A 82 -18.75 6.54 4.67
N SER A 83 -18.95 7.51 5.55
CA SER A 83 -20.19 7.73 6.28
C SER A 83 -20.25 9.17 6.76
N GLU A 84 -21.36 9.59 7.35
CA GLU A 84 -21.44 10.83 8.11
C GLU A 84 -21.20 10.58 9.61
N HIS A 85 -20.38 11.42 10.24
CA HIS A 85 -20.28 11.53 11.70
C HIS A 85 -20.29 13.01 12.06
N GLU A 86 -21.19 13.42 12.97
CA GLU A 86 -21.34 14.83 13.40
C GLU A 86 -21.47 15.82 12.22
N GLY A 87 -22.24 15.44 11.18
CA GLY A 87 -22.48 16.28 10.00
C GLY A 87 -21.29 16.38 9.04
N ARG A 88 -20.24 15.58 9.23
CA ARG A 88 -19.03 15.58 8.40
C ARG A 88 -18.81 14.20 7.78
N THR A 89 -18.24 14.17 6.58
CA THR A 89 -17.73 12.93 5.99
C THR A 89 -16.65 12.35 6.90
N ASP A 90 -16.81 11.08 7.25
CA ASP A 90 -15.96 10.30 8.14
C ASP A 90 -15.51 9.03 7.42
N VAL A 91 -14.22 8.72 7.57
CA VAL A 91 -13.58 7.55 6.95
C VAL A 91 -13.06 6.68 8.08
N GLN A 92 -13.57 5.45 8.17
CA GLN A 92 -13.06 4.44 9.10
C GLN A 92 -12.54 3.26 8.30
N VAL A 93 -11.27 2.94 8.51
CA VAL A 93 -10.59 1.84 7.82
C VAL A 93 -9.84 0.97 8.82
N SER A 94 -9.83 -0.33 8.56
CA SER A 94 -8.94 -1.28 9.18
C SER A 94 -8.05 -1.91 8.12
N CYS A 95 -6.89 -2.40 8.53
CA CYS A 95 -6.00 -3.06 7.61
C CYS A 95 -5.34 -4.31 8.19
N VAL A 96 -4.79 -5.10 7.28
CA VAL A 96 -3.80 -6.14 7.54
C VAL A 96 -2.52 -5.75 6.80
N VAL A 97 -1.40 -5.76 7.50
CA VAL A 97 -0.09 -5.42 6.97
C VAL A 97 0.93 -6.51 7.25
N ALA A 98 1.91 -6.66 6.37
CA ALA A 98 3.06 -7.53 6.55
C ALA A 98 4.36 -6.74 6.53
N ARG A 99 5.33 -7.16 7.33
CA ARG A 99 6.71 -6.65 7.30
C ARG A 99 7.70 -7.77 7.60
N ALA A 100 8.92 -7.63 7.12
CA ALA A 100 10.03 -8.44 7.61
C ALA A 100 10.43 -7.97 9.02
N GLY A 101 10.48 -8.91 9.96
CA GLY A 101 11.08 -8.74 11.28
C GLY A 101 12.24 -9.69 11.47
N ASP A 102 12.85 -9.66 12.65
CA ASP A 102 14.02 -10.48 12.99
C ASP A 102 13.72 -11.98 12.96
N ASN A 103 12.44 -12.37 13.03
CA ASN A 103 11.97 -13.76 13.03
C ASN A 103 11.14 -14.11 11.79
N GLY A 104 11.40 -13.45 10.65
CA GLY A 104 10.66 -13.67 9.39
C GLY A 104 9.50 -12.68 9.19
N ILE A 105 8.46 -13.10 8.46
CA ILE A 105 7.34 -12.23 8.11
C ILE A 105 6.39 -12.08 9.29
N GLU A 106 6.19 -10.85 9.75
CA GLU A 106 5.19 -10.50 10.75
C GLU A 106 3.92 -9.97 10.07
N VAL A 107 2.76 -10.52 10.42
CA VAL A 107 1.45 -10.02 9.98
C VAL A 107 0.73 -9.36 11.14
N LEU A 108 0.30 -8.12 10.94
CA LEU A 108 -0.32 -7.28 11.95
C LEU A 108 -1.62 -6.71 11.37
N GLY A 109 -2.65 -6.51 12.19
CA GLY A 109 -3.89 -5.91 11.73
C GLY A 109 -4.58 -5.09 12.81
N GLY A 110 -5.47 -4.19 12.41
CA GLY A 110 -6.20 -3.34 13.33
C GLY A 110 -6.90 -2.17 12.65
N VAL A 111 -7.58 -1.33 13.44
CA VAL A 111 -8.16 -0.08 12.96
C VAL A 111 -7.03 0.91 12.73
N VAL A 112 -6.98 1.52 11.55
CA VAL A 112 -5.93 2.48 11.21
C VAL A 112 -6.27 3.81 11.84
N MET A 113 -5.38 4.32 12.67
CA MET A 113 -5.48 5.65 13.29
C MET A 113 -4.67 6.70 12.52
N GLY A 114 -3.79 6.25 11.63
CA GLY A 114 -2.98 7.07 10.73
C GLY A 114 -1.94 6.23 10.00
N ALA A 115 -1.64 6.59 8.76
CA ALA A 115 -0.58 5.94 7.98
C ALA A 115 -0.08 6.91 6.90
N ARG A 116 1.21 6.82 6.56
CA ARG A 116 1.74 7.47 5.36
C ARG A 116 1.72 6.48 4.21
N VAL A 117 1.40 6.95 3.02
CA VAL A 117 1.33 6.13 1.83
C VAL A 117 2.68 6.14 1.11
N VAL A 118 3.16 4.96 0.74
CA VAL A 118 4.20 4.82 -0.29
C VAL A 118 3.52 4.68 -1.65
N ALA A 119 2.60 3.74 -1.78
CA ALA A 119 1.66 3.63 -2.90
C ALA A 119 0.46 2.80 -2.43
N VAL A 120 -0.77 3.30 -2.58
CA VAL A 120 -1.98 2.53 -2.27
C VAL A 120 -2.95 2.62 -3.42
N GLU A 121 -3.39 1.48 -3.92
CA GLU A 121 -4.46 1.36 -4.90
C GLU A 121 -5.75 0.98 -4.18
N PHE A 122 -6.85 1.63 -4.56
CA PHE A 122 -8.12 1.41 -3.89
C PHE A 122 -9.29 1.40 -4.87
N VAL A 123 -10.33 0.71 -4.42
CA VAL A 123 -11.66 0.71 -5.04
C VAL A 123 -12.66 1.12 -3.97
N MET A 124 -13.48 2.11 -4.29
CA MET A 124 -14.56 2.58 -3.45
C MET A 124 -15.89 2.31 -4.16
N ASP A 125 -16.74 1.50 -3.53
CA ASP A 125 -18.10 1.23 -3.99
C ASP A 125 -19.03 2.22 -3.28
N VAL A 126 -19.44 3.25 -4.02
CA VAL A 126 -20.27 4.37 -3.56
C VAL A 126 -21.73 4.00 -3.69
N MET A 127 -22.51 4.31 -2.66
CA MET A 127 -23.98 4.20 -2.63
C MET A 127 -24.53 5.63 -2.71
N ASP A 128 -25.09 6.02 -3.85
CA ASP A 128 -25.51 7.41 -4.11
C ASP A 128 -26.93 7.72 -3.60
N ASP A 129 -27.74 6.68 -3.38
CA ASP A 129 -29.13 6.77 -2.88
C ASP A 129 -29.26 6.61 -1.36
N VAL A 130 -28.15 6.34 -0.67
CA VAL A 130 -28.11 6.07 0.77
C VAL A 130 -27.18 7.04 1.48
N MET A 131 -27.60 7.46 2.68
CA MET A 131 -26.73 8.10 3.65
C MET A 131 -26.70 7.33 4.96
N LEU A 132 -25.50 7.04 5.44
CA LEU A 132 -25.25 6.34 6.70
C LEU A 132 -24.67 7.31 7.72
N ARG A 133 -25.34 7.49 8.86
CA ARG A 133 -24.86 8.34 9.96
C ARG A 133 -24.42 7.49 11.15
N ARG A 134 -23.24 7.83 11.67
CA ARG A 134 -22.69 7.24 12.87
C ARG A 134 -23.06 8.02 14.12
N ARG A 135 -23.25 7.31 15.23
CA ARG A 135 -23.36 7.86 16.58
C ARG A 135 -22.64 6.96 17.58
N LEU A 136 -22.32 7.53 18.74
CA LEU A 136 -21.78 6.78 19.86
C LEU A 136 -22.85 5.81 20.38
N ASP A 137 -22.60 4.52 20.22
CA ASP A 137 -23.35 3.50 20.94
C ASP A 137 -22.83 3.43 22.39
N ARG A 138 -23.70 3.74 23.36
CA ARG A 138 -23.31 3.78 24.78
C ARG A 138 -23.00 2.41 25.37
N GLN A 139 -23.47 1.33 24.74
CA GLN A 139 -23.23 -0.02 25.23
C GLN A 139 -21.79 -0.47 24.96
N SER A 140 -21.33 -0.28 23.72
CA SER A 140 -19.97 -0.61 23.26
C SER A 140 -18.97 0.53 23.42
N GLY A 141 -19.43 1.77 23.52
CA GLY A 141 -18.58 2.97 23.47
C GLY A 141 -17.96 3.22 22.10
N LEU A 142 -18.44 2.55 21.05
CA LEU A 142 -18.00 2.71 19.68
C LEU A 142 -18.88 3.69 18.90
N VAL A 143 -18.29 4.34 17.91
CA VAL A 143 -19.00 5.18 16.94
C VAL A 143 -19.41 4.28 15.77
N VAL A 144 -20.66 3.84 15.77
CA VAL A 144 -21.22 2.87 14.82
C VAL A 144 -22.36 3.50 14.02
N TRP A 145 -22.79 2.86 12.93
CA TRP A 145 -23.99 3.29 12.22
C TRP A 145 -25.22 3.20 13.13
N ASP A 146 -25.97 4.30 13.21
CA ASP A 146 -27.17 4.44 14.05
C ASP A 146 -28.39 4.83 13.23
N GLU A 147 -28.19 5.56 12.13
CA GLU A 147 -29.27 6.12 11.34
C GLU A 147 -28.98 5.94 9.84
N MET A 148 -30.01 5.53 9.12
CA MET A 148 -30.02 5.37 7.67
C MET A 148 -31.05 6.31 7.08
N LEU A 149 -30.66 7.04 6.05
CA LEU A 149 -31.55 7.92 5.30
C LEU A 149 -31.51 7.46 3.85
N GLY A 150 -32.60 6.86 3.39
CA GLY A 150 -32.83 6.50 1.99
C GLY A 150 -33.50 7.66 1.24
N ASP A 151 -33.18 7.77 -0.04
CA ASP A 151 -33.53 8.87 -0.95
C ASP A 151 -32.95 10.23 -0.47
N SER A 152 -31.64 10.41 -0.69
CA SER A 152 -31.13 11.78 -0.91
C SER A 152 -31.88 12.37 -2.11
N PRO A 153 -32.30 13.66 -2.08
CA PRO A 153 -32.92 14.25 -3.24
C PRO A 153 -31.97 14.04 -4.42
N SER A 154 -32.51 13.41 -5.46
CA SER A 154 -31.81 13.30 -6.72
C SER A 154 -31.28 14.67 -7.11
N ARG A 155 -30.24 14.65 -7.93
CA ARG A 155 -29.56 15.74 -8.65
C ARG A 155 -30.45 16.87 -9.24
N ALA A 156 -31.76 16.91 -8.99
CA ALA A 156 -32.65 18.01 -9.26
C ALA A 156 -32.30 19.25 -8.41
N SER A 157 -31.63 20.21 -9.06
CA SER A 157 -31.55 21.64 -8.73
C SER A 157 -30.52 22.12 -7.69
N SER A 158 -29.28 21.66 -7.74
CA SER A 158 -28.17 22.57 -7.44
C SER A 158 -27.23 22.63 -8.65
N GLY A 159 -26.98 23.83 -9.17
CA GLY A 159 -26.07 24.11 -10.29
C GLY A 159 -24.59 23.83 -9.99
N ASN A 160 -24.30 22.81 -9.18
CA ASN A 160 -22.98 22.40 -8.74
C ASN A 160 -22.42 21.21 -9.52
N GLY A 161 -23.18 20.63 -10.46
CA GLY A 161 -22.70 19.52 -11.31
C GLY A 161 -21.52 19.93 -12.18
N ASP A 162 -21.56 21.15 -12.73
CA ASP A 162 -20.47 21.71 -13.52
C ASP A 162 -19.29 22.13 -12.63
N ALA A 163 -19.55 22.60 -11.41
CA ALA A 163 -18.50 22.91 -10.44
C ALA A 163 -17.78 21.65 -9.92
N ALA A 164 -18.50 20.56 -9.70
CA ALA A 164 -17.92 19.28 -9.29
C ALA A 164 -17.16 18.60 -10.44
N LYS A 165 -17.68 18.69 -11.67
CA LYS A 165 -16.98 18.24 -12.88
C LYS A 165 -15.72 19.07 -13.13
N ALA A 166 -15.80 20.40 -13.04
CA ALA A 166 -14.65 21.28 -13.16
C ALA A 166 -13.62 21.07 -12.03
N ALA A 167 -14.07 20.77 -10.80
CA ALA A 167 -13.17 20.43 -9.70
C ALA A 167 -12.48 19.07 -9.92
N LEU A 168 -13.17 18.09 -10.52
CA LEU A 168 -12.59 16.81 -10.91
C LEU A 168 -11.56 17.00 -12.03
N GLU A 169 -11.90 17.76 -13.07
CA GLU A 169 -10.99 18.07 -14.20
C GLU A 169 -9.76 18.89 -13.72
N ALA A 170 -9.95 19.87 -12.83
CA ALA A 170 -8.85 20.62 -12.24
C ALA A 170 -7.95 19.75 -11.35
N ALA A 171 -8.54 18.83 -10.58
CA ALA A 171 -7.81 17.88 -9.77
C ALA A 171 -7.01 16.88 -10.63
N GLU A 172 -7.59 16.40 -11.72
CA GLU A 172 -6.88 15.58 -12.69
C GLU A 172 -5.75 16.34 -13.38
N ALA A 173 -5.94 17.63 -13.69
CA ALA A 173 -4.90 18.48 -14.26
C ALA A 173 -3.75 18.71 -13.27
N GLU A 174 -4.06 18.96 -12.00
CA GLU A 174 -3.06 19.13 -10.93
C GLU A 174 -2.27 17.83 -10.70
N GLU A 175 -2.93 16.67 -10.71
CA GLU A 175 -2.26 15.37 -10.59
C GLU A 175 -1.40 15.06 -11.84
N ARG A 176 -1.90 15.34 -13.04
CA ARG A 176 -1.11 15.23 -14.28
C ARG A 176 0.14 16.11 -14.23
N ALA A 177 0.02 17.33 -13.71
CA ALA A 177 1.15 18.25 -13.52
C ALA A 177 2.16 17.69 -12.49
N ARG A 178 1.69 17.18 -11.35
CA ARG A 178 2.54 16.60 -10.31
C ARG A 178 3.26 15.33 -10.78
N VAL A 179 2.59 14.48 -11.55
CA VAL A 179 3.19 13.28 -12.17
C VAL A 179 4.22 13.68 -13.23
N ALA A 180 3.96 14.72 -14.02
CA ALA A 180 4.92 15.24 -15.00
C ALA A 180 6.17 15.84 -14.32
N GLU A 181 5.99 16.56 -13.21
CA GLU A 181 7.09 17.11 -12.42
C GLU A 181 7.94 16.00 -11.79
N ALA A 182 7.31 14.99 -11.18
CA ALA A 182 8.00 13.82 -10.63
C ALA A 182 8.77 13.04 -11.70
N ARG A 183 8.21 12.88 -12.90
CA ARG A 183 8.88 12.25 -14.05
C ARG A 183 10.09 13.05 -14.51
N SER A 184 9.99 14.37 -14.53
CA SER A 184 11.07 15.29 -14.94
C SER A 184 12.22 15.29 -13.92
N ALA A 185 11.92 15.28 -12.62
CA ALA A 185 12.92 15.18 -11.56
C ALA A 185 13.70 13.86 -11.61
N ARG A 186 13.03 12.76 -11.97
CA ARG A 186 13.65 11.44 -12.11
C ARG A 186 14.56 11.33 -13.34
N ALA A 187 14.22 12.02 -14.43
CA ALA A 187 15.05 12.11 -15.64
C ALA A 187 16.33 12.95 -15.42
N ALA A 188 16.25 14.01 -14.60
CA ALA A 188 17.40 14.85 -14.28
C ALA A 188 18.51 14.13 -13.49
N PHE A 189 18.13 13.10 -12.70
CA PHE A 189 19.08 12.29 -11.91
C PHE A 189 19.75 11.17 -12.72
N ALA A 190 19.30 10.90 -13.95
CA ALA A 190 19.79 9.82 -14.80
C ALA A 190 20.86 10.26 -15.82
N ARG A 191 21.54 11.40 -15.61
CA ARG A 191 22.69 11.77 -16.45
C ARG A 191 23.93 10.98 -16.01
N PRO A 192 24.61 10.22 -16.90
CA PRO A 192 25.84 9.57 -16.55
C PRO A 192 26.93 10.63 -16.37
N THR A 193 27.53 10.68 -15.19
CA THR A 193 28.77 11.42 -14.94
C THR A 193 29.91 10.73 -15.69
N GLY A 194 30.08 11.04 -16.97
CA GLY A 194 31.30 10.74 -17.70
C GLY A 194 32.42 11.64 -17.17
N GLY A 195 33.27 11.09 -16.31
CA GLY A 195 34.48 11.76 -15.86
C GLY A 195 35.49 11.84 -17.00
N SER A 196 35.77 13.03 -17.50
CA SER A 196 36.93 13.32 -18.33
C SER A 196 38.06 13.85 -17.46
N SER A 197 39.12 13.06 -17.34
CA SER A 197 40.43 13.48 -16.85
C SER A 197 41.30 13.89 -18.04
N SER A 198 41.76 15.14 -18.02
CA SER A 198 42.90 15.74 -18.75
C SER A 198 42.60 17.25 -18.92
N GLY A 199 43.50 18.20 -18.81
CA GLY A 199 44.93 18.20 -18.58
C GLY A 199 45.35 19.63 -18.25
N SER A 200 46.48 19.76 -17.58
CA SER A 200 47.22 20.99 -17.36
C SER A 200 47.71 21.58 -18.70
N GLY A 201 47.64 22.91 -18.85
CA GLY A 201 48.16 23.59 -20.04
C GLY A 201 48.04 25.11 -19.95
N SER A 202 49.19 25.77 -20.03
CA SER A 202 49.46 27.18 -19.71
C SER A 202 48.91 28.23 -20.70
N SER A 203 48.69 29.44 -20.17
CA SER A 203 49.06 30.78 -20.68
C SER A 203 48.82 31.15 -22.16
N GLY A 204 48.12 32.26 -22.37
CA GLY A 204 48.15 33.01 -23.63
C GLY A 204 47.28 34.26 -23.57
N SER A 205 47.94 35.40 -23.33
CA SER A 205 47.40 36.77 -23.47
C SER A 205 47.14 37.10 -24.94
N GLY A 206 46.08 37.87 -25.26
CA GLY A 206 45.86 38.37 -26.62
C GLY A 206 44.55 39.13 -26.84
N ASN A 207 44.70 40.41 -27.15
CA ASN A 207 43.71 41.47 -27.35
C ASN A 207 42.67 41.30 -28.50
N ASN A 208 41.53 41.95 -28.29
CA ASN A 208 40.71 42.85 -29.14
C ASN A 208 40.52 42.66 -30.67
N ASN A 209 39.24 42.90 -31.01
CA ASN A 209 38.68 43.70 -32.11
C ASN A 209 38.37 43.08 -33.49
N SER A 210 37.05 43.12 -33.78
CA SER A 210 36.35 43.66 -34.96
C SER A 210 36.94 43.47 -36.36
N ASP A 211 36.12 42.91 -37.26
CA ASP A 211 35.64 43.49 -38.55
C ASP A 211 34.83 42.38 -39.27
N HIS A 212 33.53 42.50 -39.57
CA HIS A 212 32.84 43.26 -40.61
C HIS A 212 33.21 42.94 -42.08
N SER A 213 32.14 42.76 -42.88
CA SER A 213 32.02 42.59 -44.34
C SER A 213 32.28 41.17 -44.89
N SER A 214 31.51 40.60 -45.83
CA SER A 214 30.40 41.10 -46.65
C SER A 214 29.80 39.98 -47.52
N GLY A 215 28.51 40.12 -47.83
CA GLY A 215 27.90 39.71 -49.11
C GLY A 215 27.46 38.25 -49.23
N SER A 216 26.38 37.90 -49.94
CA SER A 216 25.34 38.65 -50.66
C SER A 216 24.42 37.62 -51.31
N SER A 217 23.11 37.89 -51.36
CA SER A 217 22.11 37.44 -52.36
C SER A 217 21.85 35.91 -52.46
N SER A 218 20.65 35.40 -52.70
CA SER A 218 19.49 35.92 -53.44
C SER A 218 18.21 35.16 -53.06
N ASP A 219 17.10 35.81 -53.38
CA ASP A 219 15.70 35.43 -53.26
C ASP A 219 15.30 34.03 -53.75
N GLY A 220 14.23 33.53 -53.14
CA GLY A 220 13.46 32.39 -53.61
C GLY A 220 12.13 32.29 -52.84
N ALA A 221 11.16 33.11 -53.22
CA ALA A 221 9.78 32.97 -52.80
C ALA A 221 9.16 31.70 -53.43
N GLY A 222 8.55 30.86 -52.59
CA GLY A 222 7.76 29.71 -52.99
C GLY A 222 6.57 29.58 -52.05
N GLU A 223 5.38 29.60 -52.63
CA GLU A 223 4.06 29.63 -52.00
C GLU A 223 3.76 28.31 -51.26
N ASP A 224 3.49 28.38 -49.96
CA ASP A 224 2.92 27.24 -49.21
C ASP A 224 1.39 27.28 -49.30
N ALA A 225 0.85 26.34 -50.08
CA ALA A 225 -0.57 26.03 -50.15
C ALA A 225 -1.01 25.29 -48.88
N MET A 226 -2.09 25.79 -48.27
CA MET A 226 -2.79 25.10 -47.17
C MET A 226 -3.44 23.81 -47.69
N ILE A 227 -3.11 22.68 -47.06
CA ILE A 227 -3.89 21.45 -47.14
C ILE A 227 -4.60 21.30 -45.78
N GLU A 228 -5.90 21.55 -45.75
CA GLU A 228 -6.79 21.04 -44.70
C GLU A 228 -7.03 19.57 -44.98
N GLU A 229 -6.43 18.69 -44.18
CA GLU A 229 -6.74 17.25 -44.19
C GLU A 229 -7.86 16.99 -43.19
N VAL A 230 -9.08 16.84 -43.70
CA VAL A 230 -10.24 16.40 -42.94
C VAL A 230 -10.10 14.89 -42.74
N ILE A 231 -9.80 14.48 -41.51
CA ILE A 231 -9.73 13.07 -41.11
C ILE A 231 -11.17 12.62 -40.78
N ASP A 232 -11.65 11.61 -41.50
CA ASP A 232 -12.99 11.04 -41.36
C ASP A 232 -13.07 10.18 -40.07
N GLU A 233 -14.10 10.40 -39.24
CA GLU A 233 -14.26 9.74 -37.92
C GLU A 233 -14.38 8.21 -37.99
N ALA A 234 -14.56 7.63 -39.18
CA ALA A 234 -14.64 6.18 -39.39
C ALA A 234 -13.29 5.45 -39.28
N ASP A 235 -12.17 6.11 -39.56
CA ASP A 235 -10.83 5.47 -39.55
C ASP A 235 -10.20 5.36 -38.14
N LEU A 236 -10.72 6.13 -37.16
CA LEU A 236 -10.29 6.05 -35.76
C LEU A 236 -10.84 4.82 -35.03
N VAL A 237 -11.94 4.23 -35.51
CA VAL A 237 -12.56 3.07 -34.86
C VAL A 237 -11.86 1.77 -35.29
N ALA A 238 -11.48 1.66 -36.57
CA ALA A 238 -10.84 0.46 -37.12
C ALA A 238 -9.38 0.24 -36.64
N SER A 239 -8.65 1.32 -36.31
CA SER A 239 -7.29 1.22 -35.76
C SER A 239 -7.24 0.79 -34.29
N SER A 240 -8.32 1.03 -33.53
CA SER A 240 -8.38 0.69 -32.11
C SER A 240 -8.61 -0.80 -31.83
N GLU A 241 -9.32 -1.53 -32.71
CA GLU A 241 -9.55 -2.97 -32.55
C GLU A 241 -8.29 -3.80 -32.85
N SER A 242 -7.41 -3.30 -33.72
CA SER A 242 -6.12 -3.92 -34.04
C SER A 242 -5.11 -3.82 -32.88
N ASP A 243 -5.21 -2.80 -32.04
CA ASP A 243 -4.29 -2.57 -30.92
C ASP A 243 -4.60 -3.46 -29.70
N TRP A 244 -5.88 -3.74 -29.43
CA TRP A 244 -6.27 -4.63 -28.33
C TRP A 244 -5.94 -6.10 -28.59
N ALA A 245 -6.08 -6.57 -29.84
CA ALA A 245 -5.70 -7.93 -30.21
C ALA A 245 -4.19 -8.17 -30.03
N THR A 246 -3.38 -7.16 -30.35
CA THR A 246 -1.91 -7.20 -30.22
C THR A 246 -1.49 -7.17 -28.73
N ALA A 247 -2.16 -6.37 -27.91
CA ALA A 247 -1.92 -6.32 -26.46
C ALA A 247 -2.32 -7.63 -25.75
N ALA A 248 -3.43 -8.25 -26.16
CA ALA A 248 -3.89 -9.53 -25.62
C ALA A 248 -2.95 -10.70 -25.98
N GLU A 249 -2.37 -10.69 -27.17
CA GLU A 249 -1.36 -11.68 -27.58
C GLU A 249 -0.05 -11.48 -26.81
N ALA A 250 0.41 -10.23 -26.64
CA ALA A 250 1.58 -9.91 -25.84
C ALA A 250 1.43 -10.33 -24.36
N SER A 251 0.23 -10.21 -23.80
CA SER A 251 -0.08 -10.71 -22.44
C SER A 251 -0.01 -12.22 -22.36
N ARG A 252 -0.56 -12.95 -23.35
CA ARG A 252 -0.50 -14.43 -23.37
C ARG A 252 0.92 -14.96 -23.51
N VAL A 253 1.77 -14.28 -24.30
CA VAL A 253 3.19 -14.61 -24.42
C VAL A 253 3.94 -14.31 -23.11
N ALA A 254 3.61 -13.21 -22.43
CA ALA A 254 4.21 -12.87 -21.13
C ALA A 254 3.78 -13.82 -20.00
N ASP A 255 2.53 -14.28 -20.00
CA ASP A 255 2.03 -15.27 -19.03
C ASP A 255 2.62 -16.67 -19.28
N ALA A 256 2.81 -17.06 -20.54
CA ALA A 256 3.52 -18.29 -20.90
C ALA A 256 4.99 -18.25 -20.48
N ALA A 257 5.67 -17.12 -20.68
CA ALA A 257 7.06 -16.92 -20.24
C ALA A 257 7.19 -16.85 -18.70
N ARG A 258 6.12 -16.48 -17.99
CA ARG A 258 6.08 -16.44 -16.52
C ARG A 258 5.76 -17.80 -15.90
N ALA A 259 5.02 -18.65 -16.62
CA ALA A 259 4.71 -20.01 -16.21
C ALA A 259 5.94 -20.95 -16.28
N GLU A 260 6.93 -20.65 -17.13
CA GLU A 260 8.19 -21.40 -17.23
C GLU A 260 9.28 -20.93 -16.24
N ALA A 261 8.98 -20.01 -15.32
CA ALA A 261 9.93 -19.46 -14.35
C ALA A 261 9.70 -19.93 -12.90
N TYR A 262 8.89 -20.96 -12.68
CA TYR A 262 8.84 -21.69 -11.40
C TYR A 262 9.82 -22.86 -11.44
N ASP A 263 11.11 -22.53 -11.47
CA ASP A 263 12.17 -23.46 -11.04
C ASP A 263 12.26 -23.37 -9.51
N ASP A 264 12.31 -24.55 -8.88
CA ASP A 264 12.41 -24.80 -7.45
C ASP A 264 13.47 -23.92 -6.75
N ASP A 265 13.03 -23.01 -5.88
CA ASP A 265 13.87 -22.36 -4.87
C ASP A 265 13.52 -22.96 -3.50
N ASP A 266 13.97 -24.20 -3.27
CA ASP A 266 14.10 -24.80 -1.94
C ASP A 266 15.19 -24.03 -1.15
N GLY A 267 14.82 -22.84 -0.69
CA GLY A 267 15.60 -22.07 0.27
C GLY A 267 15.55 -22.75 1.64
N ASP A 268 16.56 -23.56 1.92
CA ASP A 268 16.94 -24.10 3.24
C ASP A 268 16.98 -22.97 4.29
N ASP A 269 15.86 -22.75 4.97
CA ASP A 269 15.72 -21.78 6.05
C ASP A 269 16.24 -22.30 7.38
N GLY A 270 17.06 -23.36 7.40
CA GLY A 270 17.79 -23.81 8.59
C GLY A 270 16.89 -24.08 9.81
N TYR A 271 15.58 -24.23 9.64
CA TYR A 271 14.64 -24.48 10.72
C TYR A 271 14.88 -25.89 11.25
N ARG A 272 15.56 -26.00 12.39
CA ARG A 272 15.83 -27.28 13.06
C ARG A 272 14.73 -27.52 14.09
N PRO A 273 13.75 -28.41 13.81
CA PRO A 273 12.72 -28.72 14.78
C PRO A 273 13.34 -29.41 15.99
N ILE A 274 12.88 -29.02 17.18
CA ILE A 274 13.34 -29.61 18.44
C ILE A 274 12.87 -31.07 18.56
N GLN A 275 13.76 -31.95 19.01
CA GLN A 275 13.51 -33.38 19.12
C GLN A 275 13.71 -33.87 20.57
N ALA A 276 13.19 -35.07 20.85
CA ALA A 276 13.47 -35.75 22.10
C ALA A 276 14.97 -36.07 22.20
N GLY A 277 15.60 -35.69 23.31
CA GLY A 277 17.04 -35.76 23.54
C GLY A 277 17.74 -34.41 23.54
N ASP A 278 17.14 -33.38 22.92
CA ASP A 278 17.77 -32.07 22.80
C ASP A 278 17.89 -31.33 24.13
N LEU A 279 18.81 -30.37 24.19
CA LEU A 279 19.14 -29.58 25.38
C LEU A 279 18.54 -28.18 25.25
N LEU A 280 17.79 -27.75 26.27
CA LEU A 280 17.21 -26.42 26.35
C LEU A 280 17.84 -25.63 27.50
N ASP A 281 18.48 -24.50 27.22
CA ASP A 281 18.84 -23.55 28.26
C ASP A 281 17.70 -22.57 28.51
N HIS A 282 16.98 -22.78 29.61
CA HIS A 282 15.79 -22.02 29.93
C HIS A 282 16.05 -20.98 31.02
N ASN A 283 15.78 -19.70 30.71
CA ASN A 283 16.06 -18.57 31.60
C ASN A 283 15.60 -18.80 33.07
N LYS A 284 14.44 -19.44 33.28
CA LYS A 284 13.92 -19.75 34.63
C LYS A 284 14.38 -21.10 35.21
N PHE A 285 14.64 -22.09 34.37
CA PHE A 285 14.81 -23.49 34.79
C PHE A 285 16.26 -23.99 34.63
N GLY A 286 17.11 -23.16 34.04
CA GLY A 286 18.46 -23.53 33.59
C GLY A 286 18.40 -24.59 32.49
N ARG A 287 19.51 -25.33 32.38
CA ARG A 287 19.66 -26.41 31.40
C ARG A 287 18.73 -27.59 31.67
N CYS A 288 17.93 -27.93 30.67
CA CYS A 288 16.92 -28.99 30.67
C CYS A 288 17.15 -29.95 29.49
N VAL A 289 16.68 -31.20 29.60
CA VAL A 289 16.68 -32.18 28.49
C VAL A 289 15.26 -32.37 27.99
N VAL A 290 15.03 -32.35 26.68
CA VAL A 290 13.72 -32.64 26.08
C VAL A 290 13.47 -34.15 26.15
N GLU A 291 12.43 -34.57 26.85
CA GLU A 291 12.06 -36.00 26.92
C GLU A 291 11.05 -36.35 25.84
N ARG A 292 10.15 -35.42 25.52
CA ARG A 292 9.11 -35.62 24.52
C ARG A 292 8.62 -34.30 23.96
N VAL A 293 8.36 -34.27 22.67
CA VAL A 293 7.64 -33.17 21.98
C VAL A 293 6.25 -33.69 21.62
N ASP A 294 5.21 -32.88 21.83
CA ASP A 294 3.85 -33.25 21.41
C ASP A 294 3.73 -33.28 19.89
N VAL A 295 2.78 -34.07 19.38
CA VAL A 295 2.58 -34.31 17.93
C VAL A 295 2.30 -33.02 17.14
N ASN A 296 1.77 -31.99 17.81
CA ASN A 296 1.48 -30.69 17.21
C ASN A 296 2.58 -29.65 17.47
N GLU A 297 3.71 -30.03 18.09
CA GLU A 297 4.83 -29.13 18.46
C GLU A 297 4.48 -27.97 19.41
N GLU A 298 3.24 -27.88 19.90
CA GLU A 298 2.79 -26.81 20.81
C GLU A 298 3.44 -26.91 22.21
N PHE A 299 3.80 -28.12 22.66
CA PHE A 299 4.34 -28.37 24.00
C PHE A 299 5.53 -29.33 23.97
N ALA A 300 6.56 -29.02 24.76
CA ALA A 300 7.66 -29.92 25.08
C ALA A 300 7.61 -30.33 26.55
N THR A 301 7.78 -31.61 26.83
CA THR A 301 8.04 -32.10 28.18
C THR A 301 9.55 -32.17 28.39
N VAL A 302 10.05 -31.39 29.34
CA VAL A 302 11.49 -31.30 29.63
C VAL A 302 11.79 -31.84 31.03
N ARG A 303 12.93 -32.52 31.16
CA ARG A 303 13.51 -32.96 32.42
C ARG A 303 14.50 -31.93 32.92
N LEU A 304 14.25 -31.44 34.13
CA LEU A 304 15.13 -30.52 34.84
C LEU A 304 16.31 -31.27 35.49
N ARG A 305 17.34 -30.54 35.93
CA ARG A 305 18.50 -31.11 36.67
C ARG A 305 18.12 -31.88 37.94
N ASN A 306 16.97 -31.59 38.54
CA ASN A 306 16.45 -32.31 39.72
C ASN A 306 15.60 -33.53 39.36
N ASN A 307 15.65 -34.02 38.12
CA ASN A 307 14.83 -35.11 37.56
C ASN A 307 13.31 -34.86 37.57
N ARG A 308 12.85 -33.63 37.82
CA ARG A 308 11.44 -33.27 37.68
C ARG A 308 11.10 -33.01 36.22
N LEU A 309 9.94 -33.52 35.78
CA LEU A 309 9.38 -33.23 34.47
C LEU A 309 8.52 -31.97 34.52
N VAL A 310 8.68 -31.09 33.53
CA VAL A 310 7.89 -29.88 33.36
C VAL A 310 7.43 -29.79 31.92
N ARG A 311 6.15 -29.46 31.72
CA ARG A 311 5.60 -29.17 30.39
C ARG A 311 5.77 -27.69 30.08
N LEU A 312 6.50 -27.38 29.02
CA LEU A 312 6.69 -26.03 28.49
C LEU A 312 5.81 -25.88 27.25
N ASN A 313 5.15 -24.73 27.14
CA ASN A 313 4.53 -24.32 25.88
C ASN A 313 5.65 -23.73 25.00
N ILE A 314 5.85 -24.30 23.81
CA ILE A 314 6.95 -23.92 22.92
C ILE A 314 6.60 -22.63 22.17
N GLU A 315 5.33 -22.38 21.87
CA GLU A 315 4.89 -21.18 21.13
C GLU A 315 5.19 -19.87 21.85
N VAL A 316 5.19 -19.89 23.20
CA VAL A 316 5.52 -18.74 24.05
C VAL A 316 7.02 -18.55 24.29
N LEU A 317 7.86 -19.39 23.68
CA LEU A 317 9.32 -19.34 23.77
C LEU A 317 9.92 -19.06 22.39
N ASN A 318 10.89 -18.16 22.32
CA ASN A 318 11.79 -18.07 21.19
C ASN A 318 12.94 -19.04 21.42
N LEU A 319 13.06 -20.05 20.54
CA LEU A 319 14.15 -21.00 20.53
C LEU A 319 15.24 -20.51 19.56
N SER A 320 16.48 -20.48 20.01
CA SER A 320 17.63 -20.15 19.17
C SER A 320 18.64 -21.29 19.27
N TYR A 321 18.98 -21.91 18.14
CA TYR A 321 19.99 -22.97 18.08
C TYR A 321 21.38 -22.36 18.39
N GLU A 322 22.09 -22.99 19.31
CA GLU A 322 23.39 -22.52 19.81
C GLU A 322 24.54 -23.46 19.39
N GLY A 323 24.24 -24.71 19.06
CA GLY A 323 25.21 -25.70 18.60
C GLY A 323 24.82 -27.14 18.96
N ASP A 324 25.74 -28.08 18.79
CA ASP A 324 25.56 -29.47 19.21
C ASP A 324 26.48 -29.78 20.39
N GLU A 325 25.96 -30.48 21.40
CA GLU A 325 26.72 -30.98 22.55
C GLU A 325 26.40 -32.46 22.76
N ASP A 326 27.43 -33.31 22.80
CA ASP A 326 27.32 -34.77 22.98
C ASP A 326 26.34 -35.46 22.00
N GLY A 327 26.19 -34.92 20.79
CA GLY A 327 25.28 -35.44 19.76
C GLY A 327 23.82 -34.98 19.91
N HIS A 328 23.56 -34.02 20.81
CA HIS A 328 22.25 -33.40 21.02
C HIS A 328 22.28 -31.93 20.62
N GLN A 329 21.18 -31.44 20.06
CA GLN A 329 21.09 -30.03 19.68
C GLN A 329 20.86 -29.19 20.94
N VAL A 330 21.53 -28.04 21.01
CA VAL A 330 21.41 -27.09 22.13
C VAL A 330 20.65 -25.86 21.67
N PHE A 331 19.59 -25.54 22.41
CA PHE A 331 18.73 -24.39 22.14
C PHE A 331 18.69 -23.47 23.36
N THR A 332 18.94 -22.19 23.16
CA THR A 332 18.64 -21.16 24.16
C THR A 332 17.17 -20.76 24.06
N THR A 333 16.49 -20.57 25.20
CA THR A 333 15.08 -20.15 25.22
C THR A 333 14.88 -18.77 25.86
N ASN A 334 14.14 -17.90 25.17
CA ASN A 334 13.73 -16.59 25.67
C ASN A 334 12.21 -16.44 25.66
N PRO A 335 11.58 -15.80 26.66
CA PRO A 335 10.14 -15.55 26.64
C PRO A 335 9.76 -14.68 25.43
N ARG A 336 8.78 -15.13 24.66
CA ARG A 336 8.17 -14.37 23.57
C ARG A 336 7.33 -13.25 24.21
N ARG A 337 7.72 -11.98 24.02
CA ARG A 337 7.05 -10.80 24.58
C ARG A 337 5.87 -10.33 23.73
#